data_AF-A0A942E7I1-F1
#
_entry.id   AF-A0A942E7I1-F1
#
_cell.length_a   1.000
_cell.length_b   1.000
_cell.length_c   1.000
_cell.angle_alpha   90.00
_cell.angle_beta   90.00
_cell.angle_gamma   90.00
#
_symmetry.space_group_name_H-M   'P 1'
#
loop_
_entity.id
_entity.type
_entity.pdbx_description
1 polymer ?
#
loop_
_entity_poly.entity_id
_entity_poly.type
_entity_poly.pdbx_seq_one_letter_code
_entity_poly.pdbx_strand_id
1 'polypeptide(L)'
;MTTQAPEPGDQPTAITLPVFIAAAAALVIGAFTLIWFAIPGPDTRQVLTAPSGDKFIELGELCNDDDCARVAVLDVVQPDQSHLRTYCPLDRPGNAPLFASVVAVWAPAEDSVTLQFTSPEGPPELLTIVLAECTRTQ
;
A
#
# COMPACT_ATOMS: atom_id res chain seq x y z
N MET A 1 16.86 5.07 76.14
CA MET A 1 16.98 5.88 74.91
C MET A 1 16.48 5.01 73.78
N THR A 2 15.26 5.25 73.32
CA THR A 2 14.59 4.42 72.31
C THR A 2 14.61 5.20 71.01
N THR A 3 15.42 4.75 70.07
CA THR A 3 15.56 5.36 68.74
C THR A 3 14.35 4.97 67.90
N GLN A 4 13.47 5.94 67.63
CA GLN A 4 12.32 5.77 66.75
C GLN A 4 12.83 5.73 65.29
N ALA A 5 12.52 4.65 64.58
CA ALA A 5 12.87 4.51 63.17
C ALA A 5 12.05 5.51 62.33
N PRO A 6 12.63 6.13 61.30
CA PRO A 6 11.91 7.05 60.43
C PRO A 6 10.81 6.30 59.68
N GLU A 7 9.57 6.80 59.76
CA GLU A 7 8.46 6.30 58.94
C GLU A 7 8.81 6.45 57.46
N PRO A 8 8.47 5.45 56.62
CA PRO A 8 8.59 5.58 55.19
C PRO A 8 7.61 6.65 54.74
N GLY A 9 8.11 7.86 54.52
CA GLY A 9 7.33 8.95 53.95
C GLY A 9 6.80 8.50 52.60
N ASP A 10 5.48 8.38 52.51
CA ASP A 10 4.75 8.25 51.24
C ASP A 10 5.27 9.32 50.30
N GLN A 11 6.11 8.92 49.33
CA GLN A 11 6.47 9.78 48.23
C GLN A 11 5.20 9.97 47.41
N PRO A 12 4.60 11.17 47.34
CA PRO A 12 3.49 11.40 46.45
C PRO A 12 4.04 11.24 45.04
N THR A 13 3.71 10.14 44.37
CA THR A 13 3.79 10.04 42.92
C THR A 13 2.87 11.11 42.35
N ALA A 14 3.42 12.32 42.17
CA ALA A 14 2.69 13.55 41.88
C ALA A 14 2.13 13.62 40.44
N ILE A 15 2.05 12.48 39.75
CA ILE A 15 1.43 12.38 38.44
C ILE A 15 0.01 11.89 38.66
N THR A 16 -0.94 12.81 38.53
CA THR A 16 -2.35 12.47 38.58
C THR A 16 -2.70 11.59 37.38
N LEU A 17 -3.59 10.62 37.59
CA LEU A 17 -4.11 9.74 36.54
C LEU A 17 -4.47 10.45 35.22
N PRO A 18 -5.15 11.62 35.20
CA PRO A 18 -5.45 12.32 33.94
C PRO A 18 -4.20 12.82 33.20
N VAL A 19 -3.13 13.21 33.91
CA VAL A 19 -1.87 13.62 33.30
C VAL A 19 -1.20 12.42 32.61
N PHE A 20 -1.22 11.26 33.27
CA PHE A 20 -0.72 10.03 32.66
C PHE A 20 -1.50 9.65 31.39
N ILE A 21 -2.83 9.72 31.42
CA ILE A 21 -3.68 9.42 30.27
C ILE A 21 -3.40 10.38 29.11
N ALA A 22 -3.29 11.69 29.40
CA ALA A 22 -3.01 12.69 28.38
C ALA A 22 -1.63 12.46 27.73
N ALA A 23 -0.60 12.15 28.53
CA ALA A 23 0.73 11.84 28.03
C ALA A 23 0.74 10.58 27.16
N ALA A 24 0.05 9.52 27.59
CA ALA A 24 -0.07 8.28 26.81
C ALA A 24 -0.79 8.51 25.48
N ALA A 25 -1.91 9.25 25.49
CA ALA A 25 -2.65 9.60 24.28
C ALA A 25 -1.79 10.42 23.31
N ALA A 26 -1.05 11.42 23.81
CA ALA A 26 -0.14 12.21 22.99
C ALA A 26 0.96 11.35 22.34
N LEU A 27 1.51 10.38 23.08
CA LEU A 27 2.52 9.45 22.58
C LEU A 27 1.95 8.56 21.47
N VAL A 28 0.74 7.99 21.68
CA VAL A 28 0.05 7.17 20.68
C VAL A 28 -0.23 7.99 19.42
N ILE A 29 -0.84 9.18 19.55
CA ILE A 29 -1.13 10.06 18.41
C ILE A 29 0.16 10.43 17.67
N GLY A 30 1.22 10.77 18.40
CA GLY A 30 2.53 11.08 17.82
C GLY A 30 3.09 9.92 17.01
N ALA A 31 3.03 8.70 17.55
CA ALA A 31 3.49 7.49 16.84
C ALA A 31 2.68 7.23 15.56
N PHE A 32 1.35 7.32 15.61
CA PHE A 32 0.49 7.17 14.43
C PHE A 32 0.78 8.24 13.38
N THR A 33 1.01 9.48 13.81
CA THR A 33 1.35 10.59 12.91
C THR A 33 2.69 10.31 12.22
N LEU A 34 3.72 9.90 12.95
CA LEU A 34 5.02 9.56 12.37
C LEU A 34 4.93 8.41 11.35
N ILE A 35 4.18 7.35 11.66
CA ILE A 35 3.99 6.23 10.73
C ILE A 35 3.26 6.69 9.46
N TRP A 36 2.22 7.50 9.60
CA TRP A 36 1.45 8.01 8.47
C TRP A 36 2.30 8.82 7.49
N PHE A 37 3.24 9.63 8.00
CA PHE A 37 4.15 10.41 7.15
C PHE A 37 5.40 9.65 6.70
N ALA A 38 5.74 8.53 7.35
CA ALA A 38 6.93 7.74 7.01
C ALA A 38 6.71 6.76 5.85
N ILE A 39 5.46 6.40 5.55
CA ILE A 39 5.14 5.48 4.45
C ILE A 39 4.78 6.32 3.22
N PRO A 40 5.70 6.49 2.26
CA PRO A 40 5.36 7.18 1.02
C PRO A 40 4.22 6.44 0.34
N GLY A 41 3.21 7.20 -0.10
CA GLY A 41 2.17 6.66 -0.98
C GLY A 41 2.79 6.21 -2.30
N PRO A 42 2.11 5.36 -3.07
CA PRO A 42 2.57 4.99 -4.40
C PRO A 42 2.64 6.24 -5.29
N ASP A 43 3.69 6.35 -6.11
CA ASP A 43 3.87 7.45 -7.07
C ASP A 43 2.77 7.46 -8.11
N THR A 44 2.33 6.28 -8.52
CA THR A 44 1.19 6.10 -9.43
C THR A 44 0.30 4.97 -8.94
N ARG A 45 -1.01 5.16 -9.10
CA ARG A 45 -2.02 4.15 -8.82
C ARG A 45 -3.09 4.22 -9.90
N GLN A 46 -3.29 3.12 -10.63
CA GLN A 46 -4.33 3.00 -11.64
C GLN A 46 -5.18 1.77 -11.34
N VAL A 47 -6.49 1.90 -11.50
CA VAL A 47 -7.42 0.77 -11.40
C VAL A 47 -8.06 0.59 -12.77
N LEU A 48 -7.85 -0.58 -13.35
CA LEU A 48 -8.35 -0.95 -14.66
C LEU A 48 -9.50 -1.92 -14.48
N THR A 49 -10.70 -1.53 -14.91
CA THR A 49 -11.90 -2.36 -14.77
C THR A 49 -12.19 -3.09 -16.07
N ALA A 50 -12.46 -4.39 -16.00
CA ALA A 50 -12.92 -5.17 -17.16
C ALA A 50 -14.34 -4.75 -17.58
N PRO A 51 -14.70 -4.89 -18.86
CA PRO A 51 -16.05 -4.59 -19.35
C PRO A 51 -17.19 -5.30 -18.58
N SER A 52 -16.97 -6.53 -18.12
CA SER A 52 -17.91 -7.29 -17.28
C SER A 52 -18.15 -6.66 -15.92
N GLY A 53 -17.16 -5.94 -15.38
CA GLY A 53 -17.15 -5.46 -14.00
C GLY A 53 -16.72 -6.49 -12.96
N ASP A 54 -16.43 -7.73 -13.35
CA ASP A 54 -16.09 -8.82 -12.43
C ASP A 54 -14.58 -8.95 -12.18
N LYS A 55 -13.76 -8.19 -12.92
CA LYS A 55 -12.30 -8.23 -12.85
C LYS A 55 -11.74 -6.82 -12.82
N PHE A 56 -10.75 -6.62 -11.96
CA PHE A 56 -10.02 -5.38 -11.83
C PHE A 56 -8.52 -5.66 -11.83
N ILE A 57 -7.73 -4.79 -12.44
CA ILE A 57 -6.28 -4.79 -12.28
C ILE A 57 -5.88 -3.47 -11.64
N GLU A 58 -5.32 -3.58 -10.44
CA GLU A 58 -4.67 -2.46 -9.76
C GLU A 58 -3.19 -2.44 -10.15
N LEU A 59 -2.77 -1.35 -10.79
CA LEU A 59 -1.38 -1.06 -11.07
C LEU A 59 -0.88 -0.06 -10.03
N GLY A 60 0.24 -0.35 -9.42
CA GLY A 60 0.91 0.54 -8.48
C GLY A 60 2.39 0.64 -8.78
N GLU A 61 2.96 1.82 -8.60
CA GLU A 61 4.40 2.03 -8.63
C GLU A 61 4.86 2.74 -7.37
N LEU A 62 5.99 2.29 -6.84
CA LEU A 62 6.73 2.97 -5.80
C LEU A 62 8.19 3.11 -6.26
N CYS A 63 8.58 4.32 -6.60
CA CYS A 63 9.87 4.70 -7.13
C CYS A 63 10.74 5.31 -6.04
N ASN A 64 12.03 5.00 -6.11
CA ASN A 64 13.10 5.71 -5.43
C ASN A 64 14.14 6.13 -6.49
N ASP A 65 15.26 6.70 -6.05
CA ASP A 65 16.28 7.23 -6.96
C ASP A 65 16.92 6.15 -7.85
N ASP A 66 16.97 4.89 -7.37
CA ASP A 66 17.70 3.78 -7.98
C ASP A 66 16.79 2.79 -8.72
N ASP A 67 15.54 2.58 -8.26
CA ASP A 67 14.58 1.66 -8.86
C ASP A 67 13.12 2.07 -8.65
N CYS A 68 12.22 1.42 -9.39
CA CYS A 68 10.79 1.45 -9.11
C CYS A 68 10.28 0.03 -8.90
N ALA A 69 9.70 -0.21 -7.73
CA ALA A 69 8.88 -1.37 -7.47
C ALA A 69 7.54 -1.20 -8.19
N ARG A 70 7.28 -2.05 -9.18
CA ARG A 70 6.02 -2.07 -9.93
C ARG A 70 5.21 -3.28 -9.55
N VAL A 71 3.95 -3.07 -9.23
CA VAL A 71 3.02 -4.13 -8.82
C VAL A 71 1.77 -4.08 -9.69
N ALA A 72 1.34 -5.26 -10.14
CA ALA A 72 0.01 -5.46 -10.70
C ALA A 72 -0.72 -6.47 -9.82
N VAL A 73 -1.93 -6.13 -9.40
CA VAL A 73 -2.80 -7.00 -8.62
C VAL A 73 -4.09 -7.21 -9.40
N LEU A 74 -4.35 -8.44 -9.79
CA LEU A 74 -5.64 -8.87 -10.30
C LEU A 74 -6.58 -9.12 -9.12
N ASP A 75 -7.74 -8.50 -9.15
CA ASP A 75 -8.85 -8.72 -8.22
C ASP A 75 -10.04 -9.27 -9.02
N VAL A 76 -10.51 -10.47 -8.67
CA VAL A 76 -11.64 -11.13 -9.32
C VAL A 76 -12.78 -11.26 -8.31
N VAL A 77 -13.95 -10.75 -8.69
CA VAL A 77 -15.19 -10.93 -7.94
C VAL A 77 -15.70 -12.34 -8.19
N GLN A 78 -15.80 -13.12 -7.12
CA GLN A 78 -16.34 -14.47 -7.17
C GLN A 78 -17.88 -14.44 -7.14
N PRO A 79 -18.55 -15.53 -7.56
CA PRO A 79 -20.01 -15.59 -7.54
C PRO A 79 -20.68 -15.35 -6.18
N ASP A 80 -19.95 -15.61 -5.09
CA ASP A 80 -20.37 -15.34 -3.70
C ASP A 80 -20.11 -13.90 -3.25
N GLN A 81 -19.71 -13.01 -4.16
CA GLN A 81 -19.30 -11.62 -3.90
C GLN A 81 -18.00 -11.48 -3.10
N SER A 82 -17.27 -12.56 -2.87
CA SER A 82 -15.93 -12.48 -2.31
C SER A 82 -14.91 -12.05 -3.38
N HIS A 83 -13.77 -11.54 -2.94
CA HIS A 83 -12.71 -11.06 -3.81
C HIS A 83 -11.51 -12.00 -3.75
N LEU A 84 -11.05 -12.47 -4.91
CA LEU A 84 -9.80 -13.20 -5.06
C LEU A 84 -8.72 -12.25 -5.60
N ARG A 85 -7.73 -11.92 -4.76
CA ARG A 85 -6.61 -11.05 -5.14
C ARG A 85 -5.37 -11.87 -5.42
N THR A 86 -4.77 -11.65 -6.59
CA THR A 86 -3.56 -12.32 -7.06
C THR A 86 -2.60 -11.32 -7.68
N TYR A 87 -1.30 -11.54 -7.54
CA TYR A 87 -0.29 -10.70 -8.17
C TYR A 87 0.02 -11.19 -9.57
N CYS A 88 0.10 -10.24 -10.49
CA CYS A 88 0.59 -10.46 -11.84
C CYS A 88 2.07 -10.08 -11.92
N PRO A 89 2.91 -10.93 -12.54
CA PRO A 89 4.31 -10.59 -12.76
C PRO A 89 4.41 -9.37 -13.69
N LEU A 90 5.19 -8.37 -13.29
CA LEU A 90 5.56 -7.22 -14.11
C LEU A 90 7.09 -7.17 -14.22
N ASP A 91 7.66 -7.66 -15.31
CA ASP A 91 9.10 -7.53 -15.57
C ASP A 91 9.37 -6.24 -16.35
N ARG A 92 9.34 -5.11 -15.63
CA ARG A 92 9.63 -3.79 -16.18
C ARG A 92 10.61 -3.07 -15.24
N PRO A 93 11.92 -3.12 -15.52
CA PRO A 93 12.92 -2.38 -14.75
C PRO A 93 12.91 -0.89 -15.12
N GLY A 94 13.47 -0.07 -14.25
CA GLY A 94 13.61 1.38 -14.44
C GLY A 94 13.26 2.15 -13.17
N ASN A 95 13.76 3.38 -13.07
CA ASN A 95 13.67 4.25 -11.88
C ASN A 95 12.69 5.43 -12.04
N ALA A 96 11.87 5.42 -13.10
CA ALA A 96 10.84 6.44 -13.32
C ALA A 96 9.44 5.82 -13.35
N PRO A 97 8.40 6.54 -12.88
CA PRO A 97 7.02 6.08 -12.99
C PRO A 97 6.58 5.92 -14.45
N LEU A 98 5.97 4.78 -14.79
CA LEU A 98 5.47 4.45 -16.13
C LEU A 98 3.94 4.55 -16.22
N PHE A 99 3.23 4.31 -15.12
CA PHE A 99 1.76 4.18 -15.08
C PHE A 99 1.05 5.49 -14.69
N ALA A 100 1.73 6.63 -14.85
CA ALA A 100 1.11 7.95 -14.67
C ALA A 100 -0.08 8.16 -15.63
N SER A 101 0.02 7.61 -16.85
CA SER A 101 -1.08 7.54 -17.82
C SER A 101 -1.06 6.19 -18.52
N VAL A 102 -2.15 5.43 -18.39
CA VAL A 102 -2.31 4.11 -18.99
C VAL A 102 -3.61 4.07 -19.76
N VAL A 103 -3.55 3.61 -21.00
CA VAL A 103 -4.73 3.21 -21.77
C VAL A 103 -4.79 1.69 -21.76
N ALA A 104 -5.90 1.13 -21.29
CA ALA A 104 -6.09 -0.31 -21.19
C ALA A 104 -7.10 -0.80 -22.23
N VAL A 105 -6.75 -1.90 -22.90
CA VAL A 105 -7.61 -2.59 -23.87
C VAL A 105 -7.73 -4.04 -23.43
N TRP A 106 -8.91 -4.41 -22.94
CA TRP A 106 -9.21 -5.78 -22.56
C TRP A 106 -9.44 -6.66 -23.78
N ALA A 107 -8.95 -7.90 -23.73
CA ALA A 107 -9.34 -8.91 -24.69
C ALA A 107 -10.85 -9.20 -24.58
N PRO A 108 -11.53 -9.61 -25.68
CA PRO A 108 -12.97 -9.90 -25.64
C PRO A 108 -13.36 -10.99 -24.63
N ALA A 109 -12.46 -11.95 -24.37
CA ALA A 109 -12.66 -13.00 -23.37
C ALA A 109 -12.27 -12.56 -21.95
N GLU A 110 -11.73 -11.35 -21.79
CA GLU A 110 -11.22 -10.78 -20.54
C GLU A 110 -10.23 -11.70 -19.82
N ASP A 111 -9.46 -12.47 -20.58
CA ASP A 111 -8.38 -13.34 -20.10
C ASP A 111 -7.01 -12.62 -20.13
N SER A 112 -6.96 -11.45 -20.74
CA SER A 112 -5.79 -10.59 -20.82
C SER A 112 -6.20 -9.13 -20.99
N VAL A 113 -5.29 -8.23 -20.63
CA VAL A 113 -5.40 -6.80 -20.91
C VAL A 113 -4.09 -6.30 -21.50
N THR A 114 -4.18 -5.49 -22.56
CA THR A 114 -3.03 -4.79 -23.12
C THR A 114 -3.04 -3.34 -22.64
N LEU A 115 -1.94 -2.95 -22.04
CA LEU A 115 -1.67 -1.62 -21.52
C LEU A 115 -0.82 -0.88 -22.54
N GLN A 116 -1.22 0.35 -22.86
CA GLN A 116 -0.37 1.31 -23.52
C GLN A 116 -0.02 2.40 -22.51
N PHE A 117 1.27 2.63 -22.31
CA PHE A 117 1.78 3.66 -21.42
C PHE A 117 2.94 4.39 -22.10
N THR A 118 3.30 5.57 -21.58
CA THR A 118 4.41 6.36 -22.13
C THR A 118 5.40 6.64 -21.03
N SER A 119 6.61 6.11 -21.20
CA SER A 119 7.76 6.41 -20.36
C SER A 119 8.07 7.92 -20.47
N PRO A 120 8.46 8.63 -19.39
CA PRO A 120 8.64 10.08 -19.42
C PRO A 120 9.57 10.59 -20.53
N GLU A 121 10.55 9.78 -20.92
CA GLU A 121 11.57 10.11 -21.93
C GLU A 121 11.43 9.26 -23.21
N GLY A 122 10.43 8.37 -23.28
CA GLY A 122 10.36 7.30 -24.27
C GLY A 122 9.14 7.39 -25.19
N PRO A 123 9.14 6.61 -26.29
CA PRO A 123 7.94 6.40 -27.10
C PRO A 123 6.87 5.63 -26.30
N PRO A 124 5.61 5.63 -26.75
CA PRO A 124 4.58 4.77 -26.18
C PRO A 124 4.98 3.30 -26.26
N GLU A 125 4.84 2.59 -25.16
CA GLU A 125 5.13 1.17 -25.01
C GLU A 125 3.84 0.37 -24.76
N LEU A 126 3.89 -0.92 -25.12
CA LEU A 126 2.82 -1.86 -24.88
C LEU A 126 3.25 -2.92 -23.86
N LEU A 127 2.33 -3.33 -23.01
CA LEU A 127 2.50 -4.44 -22.07
C LEU A 127 1.20 -5.22 -22.00
N THR A 128 1.25 -6.51 -22.27
CA THR A 128 0.09 -7.39 -22.11
C THR A 128 0.21 -8.15 -20.80
N ILE A 129 -0.83 -8.09 -19.97
CA ILE A 129 -0.98 -8.89 -18.76
C ILE A 129 -1.94 -10.03 -19.08
N VAL A 130 -1.45 -11.27 -19.00
CA VAL A 130 -2.27 -12.47 -19.14
C VAL A 130 -2.73 -12.91 -17.75
N LEU A 131 -4.04 -12.94 -17.52
CA LEU A 131 -4.58 -13.18 -16.17
C LEU A 131 -4.23 -14.56 -15.63
N ALA A 132 -4.07 -15.55 -16.50
CA ALA A 132 -3.63 -16.90 -16.12
C ALA A 132 -2.22 -16.93 -15.50
N GLU A 133 -1.39 -15.92 -15.75
CA GLU A 133 -0.05 -15.80 -15.18
C GLU A 133 -0.07 -15.13 -13.79
N CYS A 134 -1.20 -14.53 -13.40
CA CYS A 134 -1.41 -13.91 -12.09
C CYS A 134 -1.68 -15.00 -11.04
N THR A 135 -0.61 -15.65 -10.60
CA THR A 135 -0.70 -16.89 -9.80
C THR A 135 -0.26 -16.73 -8.35
N ARG A 136 0.35 -15.60 -7.99
CA ARG A 136 0.86 -15.39 -6.62
C ARG A 136 -0.25 -14.85 -5.74
N THR A 137 -0.67 -15.62 -4.75
CA THR A 137 -1.55 -15.14 -3.67
C THR A 137 -0.70 -14.47 -2.59
N GLN A 138 -1.20 -13.37 -2.03
CA GLN A 138 -0.59 -12.68 -0.89
C GLN A 138 -0.68 -13.52 0.39
#